data_AF-A0A1V6U0Y6-F1
#
_entry.id   AF-A0A1V6U0Y6-F1
#
_cell.length_a   1.000
_cell.length_b   1.000
_cell.length_c   1.000
_cell.angle_alpha   90.00
_cell.angle_beta   90.00
_cell.angle_gamma   90.00
#
_symmetry.space_group_name_H-M   'P 1'
#
loop_
_entity.id
_entity.type
_entity.pdbx_description
1 polymer ?
#
loop_
_entity_poly.entity_id
_entity_poly.type
_entity_poly.pdbx_seq_one_letter_code
_entity_poly.pdbx_strand_id
1 'polypeptide(L)'
;MALWADITDPKRHFETEVPARALKDSVLRHAVLAFSSRHLNRGKTEDELEALQYHNHCVELLIPAMSEPEQYITEDVLASVAILRQHEEMDGEDNQFHLTGTTHILNTVSTFGSSGGLGEAAAWLCLRQDIYVSLTTQQPLRTDLQNFLDSDVFDRDDDFAWSSRMVFLLAKALQGAFSDHSISRSIGEEVQEWYAMKPHTFEPIRVVPRGAELNRRFPAIWMLLPVHGLQYYHMAKIVLALSESSAASSTYETLRQSRLIEKNIRHHLLHVLGLAKSNSKAENTLFTARHSLVAWGWALSSRADQKAAESLLRDMHVRTGWDMDTLIESLRQQWREEYDQ
;
A
#
# COMPACT_ATOMS: atom_id res chain seq x y z
N MET A 1 -13.11 -12.93 4.92
CA MET A 1 -11.77 -12.36 4.66
C MET A 1 -11.92 -10.92 4.20
N ALA A 2 -10.90 -10.11 4.37
CA ALA A 2 -10.97 -8.69 4.09
C ALA A 2 -10.82 -8.39 2.59
N LEU A 3 -11.78 -7.66 2.00
CA LEU A 3 -11.88 -7.43 0.55
C LEU A 3 -10.68 -6.67 -0.04
N TRP A 4 -9.92 -5.95 0.79
CA TRP A 4 -8.73 -5.23 0.33
C TRP A 4 -7.56 -6.15 -0.05
N ALA A 5 -7.55 -7.42 0.37
CA ALA A 5 -6.53 -8.38 -0.03
C ALA A 5 -6.60 -8.71 -1.54
N ASP A 6 -7.82 -8.75 -2.09
CA ASP A 6 -8.13 -9.19 -3.46
C ASP A 6 -8.20 -8.05 -4.49
N ILE A 7 -7.73 -6.85 -4.17
CA ILE A 7 -8.08 -5.66 -4.96
C ILE A 7 -7.63 -5.69 -6.43
N THR A 8 -6.49 -6.29 -6.72
CA THR A 8 -5.99 -6.50 -8.08
C THR A 8 -6.18 -7.94 -8.54
N ASP A 9 -6.98 -8.72 -7.82
CA ASP A 9 -7.19 -10.14 -8.07
C ASP A 9 -8.62 -10.38 -8.59
N PRO A 10 -8.80 -10.62 -9.90
CA PRO A 10 -10.12 -10.85 -10.48
C PRO A 10 -10.81 -12.12 -9.97
N LYS A 11 -10.03 -13.10 -9.46
CA LYS A 11 -10.56 -14.39 -8.97
C LYS A 11 -10.86 -14.36 -7.48
N ARG A 12 -10.39 -13.33 -6.77
CA ARG A 12 -10.63 -13.07 -5.35
C ARG A 12 -10.22 -14.26 -4.48
N HIS A 13 -8.99 -14.75 -4.65
CA HIS A 13 -8.49 -15.95 -4.00
C HIS A 13 -8.52 -15.83 -2.47
N PHE A 14 -8.29 -14.64 -1.88
CA PHE A 14 -8.41 -14.46 -0.43
C PHE A 14 -9.86 -14.50 0.06
N GLU A 15 -10.83 -14.02 -0.74
CA GLU A 15 -12.26 -14.13 -0.43
C GLU A 15 -12.77 -15.57 -0.58
N THR A 16 -12.40 -16.26 -1.66
CA THR A 16 -13.06 -17.51 -2.06
C THR A 16 -12.25 -18.78 -1.83
N GLU A 17 -10.93 -18.76 -2.05
CA GLU A 17 -10.09 -19.96 -1.93
C GLU A 17 -9.49 -20.13 -0.54
N VAL A 18 -8.93 -19.06 0.04
CA VAL A 18 -8.28 -19.09 1.35
C VAL A 18 -9.17 -19.70 2.44
N PRO A 19 -10.46 -19.30 2.60
CA PRO A 19 -11.32 -19.91 3.62
C PRO A 19 -11.55 -21.41 3.39
N ALA A 20 -11.65 -21.86 2.14
CA ALA A 20 -11.86 -23.27 1.82
C ALA A 20 -10.60 -24.09 2.11
N ARG A 21 -9.41 -23.57 1.78
CA ARG A 21 -8.11 -24.18 2.07
C ARG A 21 -7.81 -24.23 3.57
N ALA A 22 -8.17 -23.18 4.31
CA ALA A 22 -8.05 -23.11 5.77
C ALA A 22 -8.85 -24.20 6.52
N LEU A 23 -9.82 -24.87 5.89
CA LEU A 23 -10.48 -26.03 6.51
C LEU A 23 -9.56 -27.26 6.59
N LYS A 24 -8.51 -27.31 5.77
CA LYS A 24 -7.61 -28.46 5.64
C LYS A 24 -6.17 -28.13 6.02
N ASP A 25 -5.71 -26.92 5.74
CA ASP A 25 -4.37 -26.45 6.08
C ASP A 25 -4.36 -25.76 7.46
N SER A 26 -3.56 -26.30 8.40
CA SER A 26 -3.52 -25.79 9.77
C SER A 26 -2.80 -24.45 9.88
N VAL A 27 -1.76 -24.19 9.08
CA VAL A 27 -1.03 -22.91 9.15
C VAL A 27 -1.97 -21.79 8.69
N LEU A 28 -2.60 -21.97 7.53
CA LEU A 28 -3.52 -20.99 6.95
C LEU A 28 -4.74 -20.75 7.83
N ARG A 29 -5.27 -21.80 8.44
CA ARG A 29 -6.37 -21.68 9.41
C ARG A 29 -6.03 -20.75 10.56
N HIS A 30 -4.88 -20.96 11.19
CA HIS A 30 -4.50 -20.17 12.37
C HIS A 30 -4.12 -18.74 11.99
N ALA A 31 -3.52 -18.52 10.81
CA ALA A 31 -3.31 -17.17 10.28
C ALA A 31 -4.64 -16.42 10.09
N VAL A 32 -5.62 -17.07 9.44
CA VAL A 32 -6.97 -16.50 9.22
C VAL A 32 -7.65 -16.19 10.55
N LEU A 33 -7.60 -17.10 11.53
CA LEU A 33 -8.20 -16.91 12.85
C LEU A 33 -7.51 -15.79 13.65
N ALA A 34 -6.17 -15.73 13.63
CA ALA A 34 -5.40 -14.68 14.30
C ALA A 34 -5.76 -13.29 13.76
N PHE A 35 -5.77 -13.14 12.43
CA PHE A 35 -6.15 -11.88 11.80
C PHE A 35 -7.63 -11.53 12.04
N SER A 36 -8.53 -12.52 11.92
CA SER A 36 -9.96 -12.30 12.10
C SER A 36 -10.32 -11.91 13.54
N SER A 37 -9.74 -12.60 14.54
CA SER A 37 -9.95 -12.29 15.96
C SER A 37 -9.48 -10.86 16.27
N ARG A 38 -8.26 -10.48 15.84
CA ARG A 38 -7.76 -9.10 15.98
C ARG A 38 -8.69 -8.06 15.32
N HIS A 39 -9.15 -8.34 14.11
CA HIS A 39 -10.03 -7.42 13.39
C HIS A 39 -11.45 -7.31 13.98
N LEU A 40 -12.00 -8.40 14.53
CA LEU A 40 -13.31 -8.40 15.20
C LEU A 40 -13.26 -7.70 16.55
N ASN A 41 -12.17 -7.88 17.29
CA ASN A 41 -11.97 -7.34 18.63
C ASN A 41 -11.32 -5.95 18.64
N ARG A 42 -11.28 -5.27 17.47
CA ARG A 42 -10.81 -3.89 17.32
C ARG A 42 -11.39 -2.97 18.39
N GLY A 43 -10.52 -2.30 19.15
CA GLY A 43 -10.90 -1.36 20.21
C GLY A 43 -11.35 -1.99 21.54
N LYS A 44 -11.18 -3.30 21.73
CA LYS A 44 -11.43 -3.99 23.01
C LYS A 44 -10.14 -4.64 23.53
N THR A 45 -9.62 -4.12 24.63
CA THR A 45 -8.39 -4.60 25.29
C THR A 45 -8.51 -5.97 25.92
N GLU A 46 -9.73 -6.44 26.24
CA GLU A 46 -9.95 -7.70 26.95
C GLU A 46 -9.79 -8.96 26.05
N ASP A 47 -9.81 -8.80 24.72
CA ASP A 47 -9.87 -9.92 23.76
C ASP A 47 -8.58 -10.07 22.89
N GLU A 48 -7.50 -9.34 23.20
CA GLU A 48 -6.20 -9.49 22.50
C GLU A 48 -5.58 -10.88 22.69
N LEU A 49 -5.95 -11.56 23.78
CA LEU A 49 -5.41 -12.87 24.14
C LEU A 49 -5.77 -13.96 23.12
N GLU A 50 -6.98 -13.95 22.55
CA GLU A 50 -7.39 -14.96 21.57
C GLU A 50 -6.62 -14.80 20.26
N ALA A 51 -6.51 -13.57 19.75
CA ALA A 51 -5.76 -13.27 18.54
C ALA A 51 -4.28 -13.67 18.69
N LEU A 52 -3.69 -13.40 19.87
CA LEU A 52 -2.32 -13.80 20.21
C LEU A 52 -2.16 -15.32 20.30
N GLN A 53 -3.14 -16.05 20.84
CA GLN A 53 -3.11 -17.52 20.88
C GLN A 53 -3.09 -18.13 19.48
N TYR A 54 -3.99 -17.70 18.59
CA TYR A 54 -3.98 -18.17 17.21
C TYR A 54 -2.70 -17.77 16.47
N HIS A 55 -2.19 -16.56 16.72
CA HIS A 55 -0.92 -16.09 16.16
C HIS A 55 0.24 -17.00 16.58
N ASN A 56 0.42 -17.23 17.89
CA ASN A 56 1.49 -18.06 18.42
C ASN A 56 1.43 -19.48 17.86
N HIS A 57 0.24 -20.08 17.81
CA HIS A 57 0.08 -21.41 17.26
C HIS A 57 0.34 -21.45 15.74
N CYS A 58 -0.04 -20.40 15.00
CA CYS A 58 0.34 -20.27 13.60
C CYS A 58 1.86 -20.24 13.43
N VAL A 59 2.56 -19.48 14.27
CA VAL A 59 4.03 -19.38 14.23
C VAL A 59 4.70 -20.71 14.58
N GLU A 60 4.20 -21.43 15.59
CA GLU A 60 4.67 -22.78 15.96
C GLU A 60 4.61 -23.76 14.78
N LEU A 61 3.54 -23.70 13.98
CA LEU A 61 3.37 -24.53 12.78
C LEU A 61 4.18 -24.00 11.57
N LEU A 62 4.38 -22.69 11.49
CA LEU A 62 5.08 -22.05 10.38
C LEU A 62 6.60 -22.30 10.43
N ILE A 63 7.22 -22.28 11.61
CA ILE A 63 8.66 -22.51 11.80
C ILE A 63 9.15 -23.79 11.10
N PRO A 64 8.55 -24.98 11.33
CA PRO A 64 8.98 -26.19 10.63
C PRO A 64 8.66 -26.12 9.13
N ALA A 65 7.52 -25.56 8.72
CA ALA A 65 7.16 -25.44 7.30
C ALA A 65 8.15 -24.56 6.51
N MET A 66 8.70 -23.52 7.13
CA MET A 66 9.73 -22.66 6.53
C MET A 66 11.14 -23.27 6.58
N SER A 67 11.35 -24.32 7.36
CA SER A 67 12.64 -25.04 7.45
C SER A 67 12.77 -26.15 6.40
N GLU A 68 11.68 -26.47 5.70
CA GLU A 68 11.68 -27.45 4.62
C GLU A 68 12.41 -26.92 3.37
N PRO A 69 12.94 -27.80 2.51
CA PRO A 69 13.47 -27.41 1.21
C PRO A 69 12.46 -26.62 0.38
N GLU A 70 12.95 -25.69 -0.44
CA GLU A 70 12.17 -24.70 -1.21
C GLU A 70 10.97 -25.31 -1.97
N GLN A 71 11.18 -26.50 -2.56
CA GLN A 71 10.17 -27.25 -3.31
C GLN A 71 8.94 -27.70 -2.49
N TYR A 72 9.01 -27.63 -1.16
CA TYR A 72 7.92 -27.98 -0.26
C TYR A 72 7.23 -26.76 0.37
N ILE A 73 7.73 -25.55 0.12
CA ILE A 73 7.05 -24.32 0.53
C ILE A 73 5.84 -24.15 -0.38
N THR A 74 4.64 -24.17 0.20
CA THR A 74 3.38 -24.10 -0.55
C THR A 74 2.85 -22.67 -0.66
N GLU A 75 1.93 -22.44 -1.61
CA GLU A 75 1.18 -21.19 -1.69
C GLU A 75 0.34 -20.90 -0.43
N ASP A 76 -0.10 -21.95 0.29
CA ASP A 76 -0.82 -21.82 1.56
C ASP A 76 0.09 -21.24 2.65
N VAL A 77 1.37 -21.64 2.68
CA VAL A 77 2.38 -21.05 3.58
C VAL A 77 2.57 -19.57 3.25
N LEU A 78 2.80 -19.22 1.97
CA LEU A 78 2.95 -17.81 1.56
C LEU A 78 1.72 -16.97 1.94
N ALA A 79 0.51 -17.45 1.63
CA ALA A 79 -0.73 -16.78 1.99
C ALA A 79 -0.87 -16.61 3.51
N SER A 80 -0.46 -17.60 4.30
CA SER A 80 -0.45 -17.53 5.76
C SER A 80 0.46 -16.41 6.27
N VAL A 81 1.70 -16.33 5.77
CA VAL A 81 2.64 -15.28 6.19
C VAL A 81 2.16 -13.89 5.74
N ALA A 82 1.55 -13.78 4.56
CA ALA A 82 0.97 -12.52 4.07
C ALA A 82 -0.19 -12.03 4.97
N ILE A 83 -1.03 -12.94 5.47
CA ILE A 83 -2.10 -12.64 6.43
C ILE A 83 -1.53 -12.24 7.80
N LEU A 84 -0.51 -12.95 8.29
CA LEU A 84 0.17 -12.58 9.54
C LEU A 84 0.86 -11.22 9.43
N ARG A 85 1.38 -10.87 8.25
CA ARG A 85 1.91 -9.53 7.99
C ARG A 85 0.82 -8.45 8.11
N GLN A 86 -0.37 -8.71 7.60
CA GLN A 86 -1.52 -7.83 7.77
C GLN A 86 -1.95 -7.71 9.24
N HIS A 87 -1.85 -8.80 10.00
CA HIS A 87 -2.08 -8.80 11.44
C HIS A 87 -1.06 -7.90 12.17
N GLU A 88 0.22 -7.98 11.81
CA GLU A 88 1.29 -7.12 12.35
C GLU A 88 1.06 -5.64 12.02
N GLU A 89 0.60 -5.31 10.81
CA GLU A 89 0.30 -3.93 10.39
C GLU A 89 -0.87 -3.27 11.13
N MET A 90 -1.72 -4.06 11.80
CA MET A 90 -2.78 -3.55 12.68
C MET A 90 -2.25 -3.09 14.03
N ASP A 91 -1.04 -3.53 14.40
CA ASP A 91 -0.44 -3.23 15.69
C ASP A 91 0.13 -1.81 15.72
N GLY A 92 0.25 -1.25 16.93
CA GLY A 92 0.87 0.06 17.12
C GLY A 92 2.37 0.05 16.79
N GLU A 93 3.01 -1.12 16.94
CA GLU A 93 4.42 -1.36 16.62
C GLU A 93 4.56 -2.39 15.50
N ASP A 94 4.93 -1.91 14.30
CA ASP A 94 5.21 -2.76 13.14
C ASP A 94 6.68 -3.20 13.13
N ASN A 95 6.95 -4.37 13.72
CA ASN A 95 8.31 -4.94 13.85
C ASN A 95 8.85 -5.59 12.56
N GLN A 96 8.02 -5.73 11.53
CA GLN A 96 8.39 -6.28 10.22
C GLN A 96 8.91 -7.73 10.22
N PHE A 97 8.52 -8.53 11.22
CA PHE A 97 8.91 -9.94 11.29
C PHE A 97 8.32 -10.73 10.12
N HIS A 98 7.02 -10.56 9.85
CA HIS A 98 6.36 -11.29 8.77
C HIS A 98 6.66 -10.72 7.39
N LEU A 99 7.09 -9.45 7.30
CA LEU A 99 7.64 -8.90 6.06
C LEU A 99 8.94 -9.62 5.67
N THR A 100 9.80 -9.88 6.65
CA THR A 100 11.04 -10.63 6.42
C THR A 100 10.73 -12.06 5.96
N GLY A 101 9.73 -12.71 6.56
CA GLY A 101 9.28 -14.05 6.13
C GLY A 101 8.69 -14.09 4.71
N THR A 102 7.77 -13.17 4.38
CA THR A 102 7.18 -13.09 3.03
C THR A 102 8.22 -12.80 1.96
N THR A 103 9.10 -11.83 2.21
CA THR A 103 10.22 -11.50 1.30
C THR A 103 11.11 -12.72 1.06
N HIS A 104 11.48 -13.43 2.14
CA HIS A 104 12.32 -14.63 2.01
C HIS A 104 11.64 -15.68 1.13
N ILE A 105 10.37 -15.99 1.38
CA ILE A 105 9.63 -16.97 0.59
C ILE A 105 9.54 -16.54 -0.89
N LEU A 106 9.18 -15.29 -1.16
CA LEU A 106 9.04 -14.80 -2.53
C LEU A 106 10.35 -14.80 -3.32
N ASN A 107 11.45 -14.42 -2.67
CA ASN A 107 12.75 -14.38 -3.32
C ASN A 107 13.35 -15.80 -3.48
N THR A 108 12.91 -16.76 -2.67
CA THR A 108 13.31 -18.17 -2.75
C THR A 108 12.48 -18.94 -3.79
N VAL A 109 11.16 -18.77 -3.79
CA VAL A 109 10.23 -19.46 -4.69
C VAL A 109 9.66 -18.46 -5.71
N SER A 110 10.51 -18.10 -6.67
CA SER A 110 10.21 -17.04 -7.66
C SER A 110 8.96 -17.32 -8.50
N THR A 111 8.59 -18.58 -8.70
CA THR A 111 7.41 -19.00 -9.46
C THR A 111 6.10 -18.46 -8.86
N PHE A 112 6.06 -18.14 -7.56
CA PHE A 112 4.87 -17.54 -6.97
C PHE A 112 4.52 -16.18 -7.57
N GLY A 113 5.47 -15.44 -8.15
CA GLY A 113 5.16 -14.14 -8.77
C GLY A 113 4.46 -14.20 -10.13
N SER A 114 4.38 -15.38 -10.76
CA SER A 114 3.96 -15.50 -12.17
C SER A 114 3.17 -16.77 -12.53
N SER A 115 2.93 -17.69 -11.58
CA SER A 115 2.28 -18.98 -11.87
C SER A 115 0.75 -18.97 -11.83
N GLY A 116 0.12 -17.83 -11.58
CA GLY A 116 -1.31 -17.72 -11.30
C GLY A 116 -1.68 -18.29 -9.92
N GLY A 117 -2.99 -18.40 -9.69
CA GLY A 117 -3.54 -19.02 -8.48
C GLY A 117 -3.35 -18.19 -7.20
N LEU A 118 -3.43 -18.88 -6.06
CA LEU A 118 -3.31 -18.25 -4.74
C LEU A 118 -1.87 -17.76 -4.50
N GLY A 119 -0.86 -18.49 -4.94
CA GLY A 119 0.54 -18.08 -4.83
C GLY A 119 0.79 -16.69 -5.43
N GLU A 120 0.30 -16.45 -6.64
CA GLU A 120 0.44 -15.15 -7.30
C GLU A 120 -0.41 -14.06 -6.66
N ALA A 121 -1.66 -14.36 -6.27
CA ALA A 121 -2.47 -13.41 -5.53
C ALA A 121 -1.78 -12.97 -4.21
N ALA A 122 -1.14 -13.90 -3.50
CA ALA A 122 -0.38 -13.62 -2.30
C ALA A 122 0.91 -12.84 -2.60
N ALA A 123 1.62 -13.15 -3.69
CA ALA A 123 2.80 -12.38 -4.11
C ALA A 123 2.48 -10.90 -4.37
N TRP A 124 1.38 -10.61 -5.07
CA TRP A 124 0.93 -9.24 -5.30
C TRP A 124 0.50 -8.53 -4.00
N LEU A 125 -0.08 -9.24 -3.04
CA LEU A 125 -0.38 -8.69 -1.71
C LEU A 125 0.91 -8.32 -0.96
N CYS A 126 1.88 -9.23 -0.92
CA CYS A 126 3.18 -9.00 -0.29
C CYS A 126 3.93 -7.81 -0.93
N LEU A 127 3.92 -7.69 -2.26
CA LEU A 127 4.52 -6.53 -2.93
C LEU A 127 3.89 -5.21 -2.48
N ARG A 128 2.57 -5.16 -2.27
CA ARG A 128 1.90 -3.96 -1.75
C ARG A 128 2.28 -3.66 -0.29
N GLN A 129 2.49 -4.69 0.53
CA GLN A 129 2.98 -4.55 1.90
C GLN A 129 4.43 -4.02 1.92
N ASP A 130 5.29 -4.51 1.03
CA ASP A 130 6.66 -4.02 0.90
C ASP A 130 6.73 -2.59 0.34
N ILE A 131 5.87 -2.23 -0.63
CA ILE A 131 5.69 -0.84 -1.09
C ILE A 131 5.40 0.10 0.09
N TYR A 132 4.53 -0.31 1.01
CA TYR A 132 4.25 0.48 2.20
C TYR A 132 5.50 0.70 3.05
N VAL A 133 6.23 -0.37 3.36
CA VAL A 133 7.42 -0.29 4.21
C VAL A 133 8.52 0.53 3.53
N SER A 134 8.77 0.30 2.24
CA SER A 134 9.70 1.11 1.44
C SER A 134 9.34 2.59 1.49
N LEU A 135 8.06 2.92 1.35
CA LEU A 135 7.58 4.30 1.39
C LEU A 135 7.80 4.98 2.74
N THR A 136 7.45 4.32 3.84
CA THR A 136 7.47 4.92 5.19
C THR A 136 8.85 4.93 5.81
N THR A 137 9.70 3.97 5.46
CA THR A 137 11.09 3.90 5.92
C THR A 137 12.08 4.59 4.97
N GLN A 138 11.62 5.00 3.78
CA GLN A 138 12.45 5.54 2.70
C GLN A 138 13.64 4.64 2.36
N GLN A 139 13.39 3.32 2.36
CA GLN A 139 14.37 2.30 2.00
C GLN A 139 13.97 1.62 0.69
N PRO A 140 14.92 1.01 -0.03
CA PRO A 140 14.60 0.15 -1.18
C PRO A 140 13.62 -0.97 -0.82
N LEU A 141 12.91 -1.48 -1.83
CA LEU A 141 12.10 -2.68 -1.69
C LEU A 141 12.98 -3.88 -1.35
N ARG A 142 12.42 -4.83 -0.61
CA ARG A 142 13.08 -6.10 -0.30
C ARG A 142 12.69 -7.20 -1.30
N THR A 143 11.50 -7.07 -1.89
CA THR A 143 10.93 -7.98 -2.88
C THR A 143 11.67 -7.85 -4.22
N ASP A 144 12.11 -8.96 -4.79
CA ASP A 144 12.67 -8.95 -6.14
C ASP A 144 11.56 -8.81 -7.20
N LEU A 145 11.58 -7.70 -7.93
CA LEU A 145 10.61 -7.39 -8.97
C LEU A 145 10.73 -8.30 -10.21
N GLN A 146 11.86 -8.98 -10.40
CA GLN A 146 12.02 -9.94 -11.52
C GLN A 146 11.02 -11.09 -11.43
N ASN A 147 10.62 -11.48 -10.22
CA ASN A 147 9.68 -12.58 -9.98
C ASN A 147 8.31 -12.36 -10.60
N PHE A 148 7.93 -11.10 -10.88
CA PHE A 148 6.61 -10.75 -11.41
C PHE A 148 6.60 -10.65 -12.94
N LEU A 149 7.75 -10.54 -13.60
CA LEU A 149 7.80 -10.15 -15.02
C LEU A 149 7.09 -11.12 -15.98
N ASP A 150 7.01 -12.40 -15.60
CA ASP A 150 6.34 -13.44 -16.38
C ASP A 150 4.83 -13.58 -16.06
N SER A 151 4.27 -12.70 -15.23
CA SER A 151 2.86 -12.70 -14.87
C SER A 151 1.96 -12.30 -16.06
N ASP A 152 0.81 -12.96 -16.18
CA ASP A 152 -0.20 -12.68 -17.21
C ASP A 152 -0.81 -11.26 -17.13
N VAL A 153 -0.65 -10.55 -16.00
CA VAL A 153 -1.10 -9.16 -15.85
C VAL A 153 -0.38 -8.21 -16.79
N PHE A 154 0.79 -8.57 -17.31
CA PHE A 154 1.49 -7.75 -18.30
C PHE A 154 0.91 -7.91 -19.71
N ASP A 155 0.17 -8.98 -19.99
CA ASP A 155 -0.45 -9.24 -21.30
C ASP A 155 -1.95 -8.92 -21.36
N ARG A 156 -2.65 -9.00 -20.23
CA ARG A 156 -4.11 -8.83 -20.15
C ARG A 156 -4.58 -7.38 -20.29
N ASP A 157 -5.75 -7.15 -20.87
CA ASP A 157 -6.30 -5.80 -21.10
C ASP A 157 -7.52 -5.47 -20.22
N ASP A 158 -7.59 -6.06 -19.02
CA ASP A 158 -8.65 -5.77 -18.05
C ASP A 158 -8.19 -4.80 -16.94
N ASP A 159 -9.17 -4.23 -16.24
CA ASP A 159 -8.96 -3.21 -15.21
C ASP A 159 -8.07 -3.68 -14.04
N PHE A 160 -8.06 -4.98 -13.74
CA PHE A 160 -7.20 -5.54 -12.69
C PHE A 160 -5.74 -5.56 -13.16
N ALA A 161 -5.48 -6.02 -14.37
CA ALA A 161 -4.16 -6.01 -14.99
C ALA A 161 -3.59 -4.58 -15.11
N TRP A 162 -4.39 -3.62 -15.60
CA TRP A 162 -4.02 -2.21 -15.65
C TRP A 162 -3.64 -1.64 -14.29
N SER A 163 -4.36 -2.03 -13.24
CA SER A 163 -4.06 -1.59 -11.89
C SER A 163 -2.79 -2.25 -11.32
N SER A 164 -2.60 -3.56 -11.52
CA SER A 164 -1.38 -4.29 -11.13
C SER A 164 -0.13 -3.70 -11.80
N ARG A 165 -0.22 -3.33 -13.09
CA ARG A 165 0.87 -2.65 -13.80
C ARG A 165 1.26 -1.33 -13.12
N MET A 166 0.29 -0.54 -12.65
CA MET A 166 0.61 0.70 -11.93
C MET A 166 1.20 0.44 -10.54
N VAL A 167 0.77 -0.62 -9.84
CA VAL A 167 1.42 -1.07 -8.60
C VAL A 167 2.89 -1.41 -8.87
N PHE A 168 3.16 -2.17 -9.93
CA PHE A 168 4.51 -2.54 -10.35
C PHE A 168 5.37 -1.33 -10.74
N LEU A 169 4.80 -0.36 -11.46
CA LEU A 169 5.49 0.89 -11.81
C LEU A 169 5.83 1.74 -10.57
N LEU A 170 4.95 1.81 -9.57
CA LEU A 170 5.31 2.45 -8.30
C LEU A 170 6.44 1.69 -7.60
N ALA A 171 6.41 0.36 -7.60
CA ALA A 171 7.47 -0.45 -7.03
C ALA A 171 8.83 -0.17 -7.70
N LYS A 172 8.87 -0.14 -9.03
CA LYS A 172 10.06 0.28 -9.80
C LYS A 172 10.52 1.68 -9.41
N ALA A 173 9.59 2.63 -9.29
CA ALA A 173 9.90 4.01 -8.92
C ALA A 173 10.55 4.09 -7.52
N LEU A 174 10.06 3.35 -6.54
CA LEU A 174 10.64 3.28 -5.19
C LEU A 174 12.02 2.62 -5.20
N GLN A 175 12.17 1.50 -5.92
CA GLN A 175 13.47 0.84 -6.09
C GLN A 175 14.50 1.80 -6.70
N GLY A 176 14.14 2.50 -7.78
CA GLY A 176 15.02 3.49 -8.41
C GLY A 176 15.31 4.69 -7.50
N ALA A 177 14.30 5.22 -6.82
CA ALA A 177 14.43 6.38 -5.94
C ALA A 177 15.42 6.14 -4.79
N PHE A 178 15.47 4.92 -4.25
CA PHE A 178 16.26 4.61 -3.05
C PHE A 178 17.50 3.74 -3.31
N SER A 179 17.67 3.16 -4.51
CA SER A 179 18.88 2.41 -4.90
C SER A 179 19.75 3.12 -5.93
N ASP A 180 19.17 3.66 -7.00
CA ASP A 180 19.90 4.28 -8.11
C ASP A 180 19.06 5.36 -8.81
N HIS A 181 19.35 6.62 -8.47
CA HIS A 181 18.64 7.79 -8.98
C HIS A 181 18.67 7.92 -10.51
N SER A 182 19.57 7.23 -11.22
CA SER A 182 19.69 7.30 -12.69
C SER A 182 18.50 6.68 -13.44
N ILE A 183 17.83 5.70 -12.82
CA ILE A 183 16.73 4.92 -13.44
C ILE A 183 15.39 5.70 -13.43
N SER A 184 15.32 6.79 -12.65
CA SER A 184 14.09 7.55 -12.41
C SER A 184 13.44 8.13 -13.69
N ARG A 185 14.24 8.54 -14.70
CA ARG A 185 13.70 9.12 -15.93
C ARG A 185 12.92 8.12 -16.79
N SER A 186 13.48 6.92 -17.01
CA SER A 186 12.81 5.86 -17.78
C SER A 186 11.50 5.46 -17.12
N ILE A 187 11.50 5.31 -15.80
CA ILE A 187 10.29 4.96 -15.05
C ILE A 187 9.25 6.08 -15.15
N GLY A 188 9.68 7.35 -15.15
CA GLY A 188 8.78 8.48 -15.36
C GLY A 188 8.07 8.48 -16.71
N GLU A 189 8.74 8.02 -17.76
CA GLU A 189 8.14 7.84 -19.09
C GLU A 189 7.11 6.70 -19.09
N GLU A 190 7.44 5.55 -18.52
CA GLU A 190 6.51 4.41 -18.40
C GLU A 190 5.23 4.78 -17.59
N VAL A 191 5.40 5.51 -16.48
CA VAL A 191 4.27 6.01 -15.66
C VAL A 191 3.39 6.98 -16.45
N GLN A 192 3.99 7.81 -17.31
CA GLN A 192 3.25 8.74 -18.15
C GLN A 192 2.52 8.03 -19.29
N GLU A 193 3.16 7.03 -19.90
CA GLU A 193 2.55 6.17 -20.91
C GLU A 193 1.35 5.41 -20.34
N TRP A 194 1.49 4.82 -19.15
CA TRP A 194 0.38 4.18 -18.45
C TRP A 194 -0.81 5.13 -18.30
N TYR A 195 -0.58 6.38 -17.87
CA TYR A 195 -1.66 7.35 -17.68
C TYR A 195 -2.36 7.75 -18.99
N ALA A 196 -1.61 7.81 -20.09
CA ALA A 196 -2.13 8.13 -21.41
C ALA A 196 -2.94 6.98 -22.03
N MET A 197 -2.51 5.73 -21.77
CA MET A 197 -3.07 4.53 -22.39
C MET A 197 -4.13 3.82 -21.56
N LYS A 198 -4.28 4.17 -20.26
CA LYS A 198 -5.25 3.54 -19.37
C LYS A 198 -6.66 3.49 -19.98
N PRO A 199 -7.45 2.44 -19.73
CA PRO A 199 -8.81 2.34 -20.24
C PRO A 199 -9.72 3.46 -19.72
N HIS A 200 -10.78 3.74 -20.46
CA HIS A 200 -11.78 4.75 -20.11
C HIS A 200 -12.49 4.49 -18.76
N THR A 201 -12.44 3.27 -18.23
CA THR A 201 -12.93 2.89 -16.89
C THR A 201 -12.17 3.61 -15.76
N PHE A 202 -10.93 4.05 -16.03
CA PHE A 202 -10.12 4.87 -15.13
C PHE A 202 -10.42 6.37 -15.24
N GLU A 203 -11.38 6.78 -16.07
CA GLU A 203 -11.80 8.18 -16.12
C GLU A 203 -12.83 8.48 -15.00
N PRO A 204 -12.66 9.57 -14.25
CA PRO A 204 -13.63 9.94 -13.23
C PRO A 204 -15.01 10.23 -13.84
N ILE A 205 -16.06 9.69 -13.22
CA ILE A 205 -17.45 10.03 -13.53
C ILE A 205 -17.71 11.52 -13.24
N ARG A 206 -17.08 12.03 -12.19
CA ARG A 206 -17.19 13.43 -11.78
C ARG A 206 -15.94 13.88 -11.04
N VAL A 207 -15.45 15.06 -11.41
CA VAL A 207 -14.42 15.79 -10.65
C VAL A 207 -15.00 17.10 -10.13
N VAL A 208 -14.93 17.32 -8.83
CA VAL A 208 -15.21 18.60 -8.20
C VAL A 208 -13.92 19.14 -7.59
N PRO A 209 -13.45 20.33 -8.00
CA PRO A 209 -12.25 20.92 -7.44
C PRO A 209 -12.35 21.10 -5.92
N ARG A 210 -11.18 21.07 -5.25
CA ARG A 210 -11.10 21.43 -3.82
C ARG A 210 -11.56 22.87 -3.60
N GLY A 211 -12.19 23.13 -2.45
CA GLY A 211 -12.68 24.44 -2.02
C GLY A 211 -12.08 24.90 -0.70
N ALA A 212 -12.54 26.07 -0.24
CA ALA A 212 -12.11 26.65 1.04
C ALA A 212 -12.72 25.93 2.25
N GLU A 213 -13.93 25.39 2.10
CA GLU A 213 -14.70 24.70 3.16
C GLU A 213 -14.02 23.41 3.65
N LEU A 214 -14.18 23.10 4.95
CA LEU A 214 -13.53 21.96 5.61
C LEU A 214 -13.92 20.60 4.98
N ASN A 215 -15.16 20.45 4.53
CA ASN A 215 -15.63 19.23 3.88
C ASN A 215 -15.14 19.08 2.42
N ARG A 216 -14.58 20.15 1.83
CA ARG A 216 -14.13 20.22 0.42
C ARG A 216 -12.63 20.48 0.28
N ARG A 217 -11.83 20.19 1.31
CA ARG A 217 -10.38 20.46 1.29
C ARG A 217 -9.60 19.59 0.29
N PHE A 218 -10.14 18.44 -0.11
CA PHE A 218 -9.60 17.59 -1.18
C PHE A 218 -10.47 17.70 -2.43
N PRO A 219 -9.92 17.47 -3.64
CA PRO A 219 -10.76 17.29 -4.82
C PRO A 219 -11.68 16.09 -4.62
N ALA A 220 -12.97 16.22 -4.97
CA ALA A 220 -13.87 15.08 -4.99
C ALA A 220 -13.79 14.40 -6.36
N ILE A 221 -13.35 13.15 -6.38
CA ILE A 221 -13.07 12.39 -7.61
C ILE A 221 -13.87 11.08 -7.54
N TRP A 222 -15.01 11.05 -8.22
CA TRP A 222 -15.93 9.91 -8.20
C TRP A 222 -15.58 8.95 -9.32
N MET A 223 -15.31 7.69 -8.97
CA MET A 223 -14.89 6.65 -9.90
C MET A 223 -15.95 5.55 -9.97
N LEU A 224 -15.98 4.82 -11.10
CA LEU A 224 -16.79 3.60 -11.21
C LEU A 224 -16.10 2.38 -10.58
N LEU A 225 -14.75 2.40 -10.53
CA LEU A 225 -13.73 1.35 -10.33
C LEU A 225 -12.90 1.23 -11.63
N PRO A 226 -11.57 1.00 -11.57
CA PRO A 226 -10.73 0.80 -10.38
C PRO A 226 -10.08 2.11 -9.84
N VAL A 227 -10.37 2.46 -8.58
CA VAL A 227 -9.88 3.69 -7.93
C VAL A 227 -8.37 3.63 -7.64
N HIS A 228 -7.87 2.44 -7.35
CA HIS A 228 -6.54 2.23 -6.77
C HIS A 228 -5.42 2.49 -7.77
N GLY A 229 -5.56 2.11 -9.04
CA GLY A 229 -4.55 2.41 -10.05
C GLY A 229 -4.22 3.91 -10.14
N LEU A 230 -5.22 4.79 -10.06
CA LEU A 230 -4.97 6.25 -10.02
C LEU A 230 -4.29 6.72 -8.72
N GLN A 231 -4.55 6.09 -7.57
CA GLN A 231 -3.81 6.41 -6.35
C GLN A 231 -2.34 6.01 -6.48
N TYR A 232 -2.06 4.81 -6.97
CA TYR A 232 -0.69 4.36 -7.23
C TYR A 232 0.02 5.27 -8.25
N TYR A 233 -0.68 5.73 -9.29
CA TYR A 233 -0.16 6.74 -10.22
C TYR A 233 0.25 8.02 -9.49
N HIS A 234 -0.62 8.60 -8.67
CA HIS A 234 -0.30 9.84 -7.95
C HIS A 234 0.85 9.64 -6.96
N MET A 235 0.93 8.49 -6.28
CA MET A 235 2.07 8.13 -5.43
C MET A 235 3.37 8.06 -6.24
N ALA A 236 3.34 7.44 -7.44
CA ALA A 236 4.52 7.35 -8.31
C ALA A 236 5.00 8.72 -8.75
N LYS A 237 4.08 9.64 -9.10
CA LYS A 237 4.44 11.03 -9.43
C LYS A 237 5.12 11.76 -8.28
N ILE A 238 4.74 11.48 -7.03
CA ILE A 238 5.40 12.05 -5.85
C ILE A 238 6.83 11.50 -5.71
N VAL A 239 7.00 10.18 -5.79
CA VAL A 239 8.31 9.51 -5.68
C VAL A 239 9.27 10.01 -6.76
N LEU A 240 8.79 10.11 -8.01
CA LEU A 240 9.58 10.61 -9.13
C LEU A 240 9.98 12.08 -8.94
N ALA A 241 9.06 12.94 -8.48
CA ALA A 241 9.36 14.35 -8.21
C ALA A 241 10.44 14.53 -7.11
N LEU A 242 10.52 13.61 -6.15
CA LEU A 242 11.57 13.59 -5.13
C LEU A 242 12.91 13.06 -5.66
N SER A 243 12.86 12.22 -6.68
CA SER A 243 14.03 11.58 -7.29
C SER A 243 14.70 12.43 -8.37
N GLU A 244 13.99 13.42 -8.91
CA GLU A 244 14.50 14.39 -9.88
C GLU A 244 15.51 15.35 -9.21
N SER A 245 16.75 14.91 -9.05
CA SER A 245 17.86 15.79 -8.66
C SER A 245 18.32 16.61 -9.86
N SER A 246 17.97 17.90 -9.88
CA SER A 246 18.53 18.85 -10.84
C SER A 246 19.77 19.50 -10.26
N ALA A 247 20.87 19.53 -11.03
CA ALA A 247 22.04 20.35 -10.72
C ALA A 247 21.66 21.84 -10.84
N ALA A 248 21.10 22.42 -9.77
CA ALA A 248 20.80 23.84 -9.71
C ALA A 248 22.12 24.64 -9.75
N SER A 249 22.18 25.64 -10.63
CA SER A 249 23.39 26.45 -10.83
C SER A 249 23.51 27.59 -9.81
N SER A 250 22.42 27.87 -9.07
CA SER A 250 22.38 28.92 -8.05
C SER A 250 21.44 28.58 -6.89
N THR A 251 21.64 29.24 -5.74
CA THR A 251 20.76 29.12 -4.56
C THR A 251 19.31 29.48 -4.85
N TYR A 252 19.07 30.49 -5.70
CA TYR A 252 17.71 30.86 -6.11
C TYR A 252 17.03 29.72 -6.87
N GLU A 253 17.75 29.07 -7.78
CA GLU A 253 17.24 27.91 -8.51
C GLU A 253 16.94 26.75 -7.58
N THR A 254 17.82 26.45 -6.62
CA THR A 254 17.56 25.40 -5.60
C THR A 254 16.26 25.68 -4.85
N LEU A 255 16.10 26.89 -4.30
CA LEU A 255 14.88 27.26 -3.56
C LEU A 255 13.62 27.23 -4.45
N ARG A 256 13.74 27.67 -5.71
CA ARG A 256 12.64 27.61 -6.68
C ARG A 256 12.25 26.16 -6.99
N GLN A 257 13.23 25.26 -7.15
CA GLN A 257 12.98 23.85 -7.40
C GLN A 257 12.34 23.17 -6.19
N SER A 258 12.85 23.40 -4.97
CA SER A 258 12.23 22.87 -3.75
C SER A 258 10.77 23.26 -3.62
N ARG A 259 10.42 24.53 -3.90
CA ARG A 259 9.00 24.99 -3.89
C ARG A 259 8.15 24.33 -4.97
N LEU A 260 8.72 24.06 -6.14
CA LEU A 260 8.01 23.37 -7.22
C LEU A 260 7.75 21.91 -6.86
N ILE A 261 8.76 21.22 -6.31
CA ILE A 261 8.65 19.86 -5.80
C ILE A 261 7.59 19.79 -4.70
N GLU A 262 7.67 20.64 -3.67
CA GLU A 262 6.68 20.69 -2.58
C GLU A 262 5.25 20.92 -3.12
N LYS A 263 5.09 21.85 -4.08
CA LYS A 263 3.79 22.10 -4.72
C LYS A 263 3.28 20.84 -5.46
N ASN A 264 4.16 20.11 -6.12
CA ASN A 264 3.83 18.89 -6.85
C ASN A 264 3.44 17.76 -5.88
N ILE A 265 4.24 17.54 -4.84
CA ILE A 265 3.96 16.58 -3.75
C ILE A 265 2.59 16.86 -3.15
N ARG A 266 2.34 18.11 -2.73
CA ARG A 266 1.05 18.51 -2.18
C ARG A 266 -0.10 18.28 -3.15
N HIS A 267 0.07 18.60 -4.43
CA HIS A 267 -0.97 18.40 -5.44
C HIS A 267 -1.38 16.92 -5.54
N HIS A 268 -0.41 16.03 -5.71
CA HIS A 268 -0.67 14.60 -5.84
C HIS A 268 -1.14 13.96 -4.53
N LEU A 269 -0.58 14.37 -3.38
CA LEU A 269 -1.04 13.91 -2.07
C LEU A 269 -2.53 14.22 -1.89
N LEU A 270 -2.97 15.45 -2.20
CA LEU A 270 -4.39 15.81 -2.11
C LEU A 270 -5.27 14.99 -3.06
N HIS A 271 -4.76 14.55 -4.21
CA HIS A 271 -5.50 13.64 -5.10
C HIS A 271 -5.60 12.24 -4.52
N VAL A 272 -4.54 11.71 -3.90
CA VAL A 272 -4.59 10.41 -3.19
C VAL A 272 -5.65 10.46 -2.09
N LEU A 273 -5.65 11.51 -1.25
CA LEU A 273 -6.63 11.71 -0.18
C LEU A 273 -8.05 11.94 -0.73
N GLY A 274 -8.15 12.68 -1.85
CA GLY A 274 -9.41 12.95 -2.55
C GLY A 274 -10.05 11.69 -3.12
N LEU A 275 -9.26 10.83 -3.78
CA LEU A 275 -9.69 9.53 -4.29
C LEU A 275 -10.18 8.63 -3.15
N ALA A 276 -9.45 8.58 -2.03
CA ALA A 276 -9.84 7.77 -0.87
C ALA A 276 -11.17 8.25 -0.26
N LYS A 277 -11.27 9.56 0.01
CA LYS A 277 -12.46 10.17 0.61
C LYS A 277 -13.70 10.06 -0.29
N SER A 278 -13.50 10.13 -1.60
CA SER A 278 -14.59 10.16 -2.59
C SER A 278 -15.19 8.79 -2.88
N ASN A 279 -14.43 7.72 -2.65
CA ASN A 279 -14.80 6.36 -3.04
C ASN A 279 -14.86 5.47 -1.80
N SER A 280 -15.79 5.77 -0.90
CA SER A 280 -15.88 5.12 0.41
C SER A 280 -15.95 3.60 0.33
N LYS A 281 -16.58 2.99 -0.70
CA LYS A 281 -16.63 1.52 -0.82
C LYS A 281 -15.28 0.86 -1.12
N ALA A 282 -14.29 1.61 -1.58
CA ALA A 282 -12.95 1.10 -1.88
C ALA A 282 -12.05 1.25 -0.64
N GLU A 283 -12.23 0.40 0.37
CA GLU A 283 -11.52 0.50 1.67
C GLU A 283 -10.00 0.47 1.55
N ASN A 284 -9.47 -0.27 0.59
CA ASN A 284 -8.04 -0.31 0.26
C ASN A 284 -7.42 1.11 0.10
N THR A 285 -8.21 2.07 -0.38
CA THR A 285 -7.75 3.41 -0.74
C THR A 285 -7.43 4.25 0.49
N LEU A 286 -7.97 3.84 1.64
CA LEU A 286 -7.66 4.44 2.93
C LEU A 286 -6.25 4.04 3.39
N PHE A 287 -5.81 2.80 3.13
CA PHE A 287 -4.45 2.36 3.47
C PHE A 287 -3.40 3.12 2.64
N THR A 288 -3.58 3.24 1.32
CA THR A 288 -2.66 4.05 0.48
C THR A 288 -2.67 5.53 0.87
N ALA A 289 -3.83 6.08 1.27
CA ALA A 289 -3.93 7.44 1.81
C ALA A 289 -3.18 7.59 3.14
N ARG A 290 -3.32 6.62 4.06
CA ARG A 290 -2.55 6.55 5.30
C ARG A 290 -1.06 6.53 5.01
N HIS A 291 -0.59 5.62 4.15
CA HIS A 291 0.83 5.49 3.80
C HIS A 291 1.38 6.80 3.23
N SER A 292 0.61 7.45 2.35
CA SER A 292 0.96 8.74 1.77
C SER A 292 1.05 9.86 2.82
N LEU A 293 0.20 9.83 3.85
CA LEU A 293 0.28 10.78 4.97
C LEU A 293 1.49 10.52 5.86
N VAL A 294 1.85 9.26 6.11
CA VAL A 294 3.08 8.95 6.87
C VAL A 294 4.30 9.54 6.16
N ALA A 295 4.43 9.30 4.84
CA ALA A 295 5.62 9.71 4.09
C ALA A 295 5.64 11.21 3.73
N TRP A 296 4.47 11.80 3.44
CA TRP A 296 4.38 13.13 2.84
C TRP A 296 3.41 14.08 3.55
N GLY A 297 2.96 13.73 4.76
CA GLY A 297 2.05 14.55 5.56
C GLY A 297 2.55 15.97 5.82
N TRP A 298 3.87 16.16 5.90
CA TRP A 298 4.53 17.47 6.00
C TRP A 298 4.14 18.43 4.87
N ALA A 299 3.79 17.93 3.67
CA ALA A 299 3.40 18.79 2.56
C ALA A 299 2.05 19.52 2.77
N LEU A 300 1.32 19.23 3.87
CA LEU A 300 0.06 19.88 4.23
C LEU A 300 0.27 21.11 5.11
N SER A 301 0.58 22.25 4.49
CA SER A 301 0.86 23.52 5.19
C SER A 301 -0.39 24.22 5.76
N SER A 302 -1.60 23.86 5.35
CA SER A 302 -2.83 24.53 5.77
C SER A 302 -3.50 23.82 6.93
N ARG A 303 -3.79 24.53 8.03
CA ARG A 303 -4.53 23.96 9.17
C ARG A 303 -5.87 23.32 8.79
N ALA A 304 -6.53 23.80 7.75
CA ALA A 304 -7.77 23.20 7.25
C ALA A 304 -7.52 21.87 6.51
N ASP A 305 -6.40 21.74 5.78
CA ASP A 305 -6.00 20.49 5.12
C ASP A 305 -5.58 19.45 6.14
N GLN A 306 -4.80 19.87 7.14
CA GLN A 306 -4.38 19.06 8.28
C GLN A 306 -5.60 18.46 9.01
N LYS A 307 -6.59 19.29 9.34
CA LYS A 307 -7.85 18.82 9.96
C LYS A 307 -8.65 17.89 9.07
N ALA A 308 -8.67 18.13 7.75
CA ALA A 308 -9.36 17.24 6.82
C ALA A 308 -8.66 15.88 6.69
N ALA A 309 -7.32 15.85 6.74
CA ALA A 309 -6.53 14.62 6.74
C ALA A 309 -6.74 13.84 8.04
N GLU A 310 -6.72 14.51 9.19
CA GLU A 310 -7.04 13.90 10.49
C GLU A 310 -8.46 13.29 10.47
N SER A 311 -9.44 14.01 9.96
CA SER A 311 -10.81 13.50 9.82
C SER A 311 -10.90 12.26 8.94
N LEU A 312 -10.08 12.16 7.88
CA LEU A 312 -10.02 10.97 7.02
C LEU A 312 -9.39 9.79 7.76
N LEU A 313 -8.32 10.01 8.53
CA LEU A 313 -7.70 8.97 9.35
C LEU A 313 -8.66 8.46 10.44
N ARG A 314 -9.41 9.35 11.09
CA ARG A 314 -10.45 8.95 12.06
C ARG A 314 -11.57 8.14 11.40
N ASP A 315 -12.00 8.49 10.19
CA ASP A 315 -12.95 7.68 9.41
C ASP A 315 -12.37 6.30 9.10
N MET A 316 -11.10 6.23 8.71
CA MET A 316 -10.39 4.95 8.50
C MET A 316 -10.39 4.10 9.76
N HIS A 317 -10.00 4.65 10.90
CA HIS A 317 -9.97 3.94 12.18
C HIS A 317 -11.34 3.30 12.51
N VAL A 318 -12.43 4.08 12.39
CA VAL A 318 -13.78 3.58 12.66
C VAL A 318 -14.19 2.45 11.71
N ARG A 319 -13.74 2.51 10.46
CA ARG A 319 -14.17 1.58 9.41
C ARG A 319 -13.35 0.30 9.35
N THR A 320 -12.03 0.41 9.45
CA THR A 320 -11.10 -0.73 9.31
C THR A 320 -10.63 -1.27 10.66
N GLY A 321 -10.71 -0.48 11.73
CA GLY A 321 -10.20 -0.84 13.05
C GLY A 321 -8.70 -0.65 13.22
N TRP A 322 -7.98 -0.12 12.22
CA TRP A 322 -6.57 0.21 12.37
C TRP A 322 -6.40 1.39 13.31
N ASP A 323 -5.52 1.28 14.30
CA ASP A 323 -5.20 2.40 15.19
C ASP A 323 -4.48 3.51 14.43
N MET A 324 -5.07 4.71 14.46
CA MET A 324 -4.54 5.90 13.80
C MET A 324 -4.06 6.96 14.80
N ASP A 325 -4.21 6.76 16.10
CA ASP A 325 -3.96 7.82 17.09
C ASP A 325 -2.47 8.20 17.12
N THR A 326 -1.56 7.22 17.16
CA THR A 326 -0.10 7.46 17.08
C THR A 326 0.29 8.23 15.82
N LEU A 327 -0.31 7.90 14.66
CA LEU A 327 -0.05 8.61 13.41
C LEU A 327 -0.59 10.05 13.45
N ILE A 328 -1.82 10.23 13.95
CA ILE A 328 -2.43 11.57 14.09
C ILE A 328 -1.58 12.45 15.01
N GLU A 329 -1.07 11.91 16.11
CA GLU A 329 -0.19 12.62 17.03
C GLU A 329 1.15 13.00 16.39
N SER A 330 1.78 12.05 15.68
CA SER A 330 3.02 12.29 14.92
C SER A 330 2.83 13.41 13.88
N LEU A 331 1.76 13.37 13.09
CA LEU A 331 1.43 14.42 12.11
C LEU A 331 1.19 15.77 12.79
N ARG A 332 0.46 15.80 13.91
CA ARG A 332 0.23 17.04 14.68
C ARG A 332 1.52 17.61 15.24
N GLN A 333 2.49 16.78 15.61
CA GLN A 333 3.81 17.24 16.04
C GLN A 333 4.57 17.83 14.85
N GLN A 334 4.69 17.08 13.74
CA GLN A 334 5.36 17.53 12.52
C GLN A 334 4.82 18.87 12.03
N TRP A 335 3.50 19.03 11.98
CA TRP A 335 2.88 20.28 11.56
C TRP A 335 3.11 21.45 12.52
N ARG A 336 3.33 21.21 13.82
CA ARG A 336 3.63 22.29 14.78
C ARG A 336 5.04 22.84 14.58
N GLU A 337 6.00 21.95 14.31
CA GLU A 337 7.40 22.33 14.06
C GLU A 337 7.54 23.28 12.86
N GLU A 338 6.64 23.22 11.87
CA GLU A 338 6.60 24.14 10.73
C GLU A 338 6.04 25.54 11.04
N TYR A 339 5.26 25.71 12.13
CA TYR A 339 4.70 27.03 12.50
C TYR A 339 5.59 27.81 13.48
N ASP A 340 6.53 27.13 14.15
CA ASP A 340 7.44 27.71 15.14
C ASP A 340 8.80 28.15 14.52
N GLN A 341 8.94 28.07 13.19
CA GLN A 341 10.03 28.66 12.38
C GLN A 341 9.51 29.84 11.56
#